data_AF-A4CSC3-F1
#
_entry.id   AF-A4CSC3-F1
#
_cell.length_a   1.000
_cell.length_b   1.000
_cell.length_c   1.000
_cell.angle_alpha   90.00
_cell.angle_beta   90.00
_cell.angle_gamma   90.00
#
_symmetry.space_group_name_H-M   'P 1'
#
loop_
_entity.id
_entity.type
_entity.pdbx_description
1 polymer ?
#
loop_
_entity_poly.entity_id
_entity_poly.type
_entity_poly.pdbx_seq_one_letter_code
_entity_poly.pdbx_strand_id
1 'polypeptide(L)'
;MAHSANLTQAEIGVIQLLLHGMSNKAMAKTLMISIRTIESHISHALMKTGCRSRLELVLWWLSQSKDPHGQPIGKLPSMPA
;
A
#
# COMPACT_ATOMS: atom_id res chain seq x y z
N MET A 1 8.49 2.00 -17.04
CA MET A 1 7.35 1.04 -17.02
C MET A 1 7.32 0.44 -15.62
N ALA A 2 6.35 0.84 -14.80
CA ALA A 2 6.22 0.37 -13.43
C ALA A 2 5.57 -1.01 -13.46
N HIS A 3 6.33 -2.05 -13.09
CA HIS A 3 5.83 -3.42 -13.07
C HIS A 3 5.44 -3.75 -11.63
N SER A 4 4.15 -3.97 -11.39
CA SER A 4 3.62 -4.49 -10.12
C SER A 4 4.23 -5.83 -9.71
N ALA A 5 4.92 -6.50 -10.64
CA ALA A 5 5.50 -7.83 -10.50
C ALA A 5 6.68 -7.96 -9.52
N ASN A 6 7.24 -6.87 -8.98
CA ASN A 6 8.42 -6.94 -8.07
C ASN A 6 8.12 -6.56 -6.60
N LEU A 7 6.86 -6.35 -6.25
CA LEU A 7 6.48 -6.16 -4.86
C LEU A 7 6.46 -7.51 -4.12
N THR A 8 7.05 -7.52 -2.94
CA THR A 8 7.00 -8.65 -2.00
C THR A 8 5.67 -8.70 -1.28
N GLN A 9 5.33 -9.86 -0.72
CA GLN A 9 4.10 -10.02 0.04
C GLN A 9 4.00 -9.05 1.24
N ALA A 10 5.13 -8.74 1.88
CA ALA A 10 5.19 -7.77 2.97
C ALA A 10 4.87 -6.34 2.49
N GLU A 11 5.42 -5.93 1.35
CA GLU A 11 5.14 -4.62 0.74
C GLU A 11 3.68 -4.51 0.31
N ILE A 12 3.11 -5.57 -0.29
CA ILE A 12 1.68 -5.63 -0.64
C ILE A 12 0.82 -5.52 0.61
N GLY A 13 1.13 -6.27 1.66
CA GLY A 13 0.38 -6.20 2.93
C GLY A 13 0.37 -4.80 3.53
N VAL A 14 1.51 -4.11 3.49
CA VAL A 14 1.59 -2.71 3.95
C VAL A 14 0.76 -1.78 3.06
N ILE A 15 0.80 -1.93 1.73
CA ILE A 15 -0.02 -1.13 0.81
C ILE A 15 -1.52 -1.36 1.07
N GLN A 16 -1.95 -2.59 1.32
CA GLN A 16 -3.33 -2.90 1.64
C GLN A 16 -3.78 -2.22 2.94
N LEU A 17 -2.96 -2.25 3.99
CA LEU A 17 -3.29 -1.56 5.24
C LEU A 17 -3.26 -0.03 5.09
N LEU A 18 -2.41 0.51 4.21
CA LEU A 18 -2.42 1.92 3.83
C LEU A 18 -3.74 2.32 3.15
N LEU A 19 -4.33 1.45 2.32
CA LEU A 19 -5.65 1.69 1.70
C LEU A 19 -6.77 1.76 2.74
N HIS A 20 -6.63 1.02 3.84
CA HIS A 20 -7.54 1.11 4.98
C HIS A 20 -7.32 2.36 5.86
N GLY A 21 -6.44 3.28 5.45
CA GLY A 21 -6.15 4.50 6.21
C GLY A 21 -5.37 4.25 7.51
N MET A 22 -4.75 3.07 7.66
CA MET A 22 -4.04 2.75 8.90
C MET A 22 -2.77 3.61 9.06
N SER A 23 -2.50 3.99 10.32
CA SER A 23 -1.23 4.61 10.72
C SER A 23 -0.12 3.55 10.82
N ASN A 24 1.15 3.96 10.72
CA ASN A 24 2.28 3.03 10.84
C ASN A 24 2.26 2.25 12.16
N LYS A 25 1.80 2.88 13.24
CA LYS A 25 1.62 2.25 14.56
C LYS A 25 0.52 1.19 14.54
N ALA A 26 -0.61 1.45 13.88
CA ALA A 26 -1.67 0.46 13.73
C ALA A 26 -1.21 -0.71 12.86
N MET A 27 -0.56 -0.43 11.73
CA MET A 27 0.00 -1.47 10.84
C MET A 27 1.03 -2.35 11.55
N ALA A 28 1.93 -1.74 12.32
CA ALA A 28 2.91 -2.43 13.13
C ALA A 28 2.26 -3.41 14.12
N LYS A 29 1.15 -3.02 14.77
CA LYS A 29 0.38 -3.90 15.64
C LYS A 29 -0.31 -5.03 14.87
N THR A 30 -0.96 -4.71 13.75
CA THR A 30 -1.68 -5.68 12.92
C THR A 30 -0.75 -6.76 12.36
N LEU A 31 0.44 -6.36 11.90
CA LEU A 31 1.43 -7.26 11.31
C LEU A 31 2.41 -7.83 12.35
N MET A 32 2.29 -7.44 13.63
CA MET A 32 3.18 -7.82 14.73
C MET A 32 4.68 -7.58 14.43
N ILE A 33 4.98 -6.44 13.81
CA ILE A 33 6.34 -6.00 13.46
C ILE A 33 6.63 -4.58 13.96
N SER A 34 7.89 -4.16 13.94
CA SER A 34 8.26 -2.82 14.39
C SER A 34 7.77 -1.73 13.42
N ILE A 35 7.52 -0.52 13.93
CA ILE A 35 7.20 0.66 13.11
C ILE A 35 8.33 0.93 12.09
N ARG A 36 9.60 0.75 12.49
CA ARG A 36 10.76 0.91 11.61
C ARG A 36 10.71 -0.09 10.44
N THR A 37 10.27 -1.32 10.69
CA THR A 37 10.09 -2.34 9.65
C THR A 37 9.00 -1.93 8.66
N ILE A 38 7.89 -1.37 9.15
CA ILE A 38 6.83 -0.78 8.30
C ILE A 38 7.40 0.34 7.42
N GLU A 39 8.17 1.27 8.00
CA GLU A 39 8.78 2.37 7.26
C GLU A 39 9.75 1.88 6.18
N SER A 40 10.55 0.85 6.48
CA SER A 40 11.40 0.18 5.49
C SER A 40 10.57 -0.43 4.35
N HIS A 41 9.49 -1.15 4.67
CA HIS A 41 8.61 -1.74 3.65
C HIS A 41 7.96 -0.66 2.76
N ILE A 42 7.48 0.45 3.35
CA ILE A 42 6.93 1.58 2.57
C ILE A 42 8.01 2.17 1.67
N SER A 43 9.21 2.41 2.21
CA SER A 43 10.32 2.99 1.45
C SER A 43 10.73 2.12 0.26
N HIS A 44 10.81 0.80 0.47
CA HIS A 44 11.12 -0.14 -0.61
C HIS A 44 10.00 -0.21 -1.64
N ALA A 45 8.74 -0.21 -1.21
CA ALA A 45 7.59 -0.15 -2.10
C ALA A 45 7.59 1.13 -2.95
N LEU A 46 7.86 2.30 -2.36
CA LEU A 46 7.99 3.57 -3.07
C LEU A 46 9.10 3.51 -4.13
N MET A 47 10.28 3.02 -3.75
CA MET A 47 11.41 2.88 -4.67
C MET A 47 11.11 1.94 -5.84
N LYS A 48 10.48 0.79 -5.58
CA LYS A 48 10.14 -0.20 -6.61
C LYS A 48 9.05 0.28 -7.57
N THR A 49 8.11 1.08 -7.07
CA THR A 49 6.98 1.60 -7.86
C THR A 49 7.30 2.93 -8.54
N GLY A 50 8.36 3.61 -8.12
CA GLY A 50 8.71 4.95 -8.56
C GLY A 50 7.84 6.06 -7.93
N CYS A 51 7.01 5.72 -6.94
CA CYS A 51 6.17 6.68 -6.23
C CYS A 51 7.02 7.51 -5.25
N ARG A 52 6.65 8.78 -5.07
CA ARG A 52 7.36 9.72 -4.19
C ARG A 52 6.66 9.91 -2.84
N SER A 53 5.42 9.46 -2.71
CA SER A 53 4.65 9.56 -1.47
C SER A 53 3.78 8.34 -1.24
N ARG A 54 3.43 8.07 0.02
CA ARG A 54 2.48 7.00 0.37
C ARG A 54 1.10 7.21 -0.28
N LEU A 55 0.69 8.46 -0.52
CA LEU A 55 -0.55 8.76 -1.21
C LEU A 55 -0.44 8.39 -2.69
N GLU A 56 0.67 8.76 -3.33
CA GLU A 56 0.97 8.36 -4.71
C GLU A 56 1.06 6.84 -4.84
N LEU A 57 1.62 6.13 -3.85
CA LEU A 57 1.66 4.67 -3.81
C LEU A 57 0.25 4.05 -3.76
N VAL A 58 -0.64 4.63 -2.96
CA VAL A 58 -2.05 4.22 -2.88
C VAL A 58 -2.76 4.49 -4.20
N LEU A 59 -2.60 5.68 -4.78
CA LEU A 59 -3.19 6.03 -6.07
C LEU A 59 -2.66 5.16 -7.20
N TRP A 60 -1.36 4.86 -7.19
CA TRP A 60 -0.73 3.96 -8.15
C TRP A 60 -1.30 2.54 -8.03
N TRP A 61 -1.46 2.02 -6.81
CA TRP A 61 -2.11 0.72 -6.59
C TRP A 61 -3.54 0.70 -7.13
N LEU A 62 -4.32 1.74 -6.86
CA LEU A 62 -5.69 1.89 -7.38
C LEU A 62 -5.74 2.10 -8.90
N SER A 63 -4.72 2.72 -9.50
CA SER A 63 -4.64 2.90 -10.95
C SER A 63 -4.32 1.60 -11.69
N GLN A 64 -3.66 0.66 -11.02
CA GLN A 64 -3.36 -0.67 -11.57
C GLN A 64 -4.54 -1.64 -11.45
N SER A 65 -5.52 -1.35 -10.60
CA SER A 65 -6.78 -2.10 -10.53
C SER A 65 -7.77 -1.79 -11.67
N LYS A 66 -7.27 -1.75 -12.91
CA LYS A 66 -8.02 -2.32 -14.04
C LYS A 66 -7.70 -3.81 -14.05
N ASP A 67 -8.47 -4.53 -13.26
CA ASP A 67 -8.35 -5.97 -13.10
C ASP A 67 -8.71 -6.68 -14.43
N PRO A 68 -7.94 -7.67 -14.93
CA PRO A 68 -8.46 -8.64 -15.92
C PRO A 68 -9.62 -9.49 -15.36
N HIS A 69 -9.91 -9.43 -14.05
CA HIS A 69 -11.01 -10.15 -13.38
C HIS A 69 -12.21 -9.28 -12.92
N GLY A 70 -12.24 -7.98 -13.26
CA GLY A 70 -13.47 -7.18 -13.21
C GLY A 70 -14.08 -6.89 -11.82
N GLN A 71 -13.36 -7.03 -10.71
CA GLN A 71 -13.90 -6.63 -9.40
C GLN A 71 -13.66 -5.14 -9.13
N PRO A 72 -14.70 -4.33 -8.87
CA PRO A 72 -14.51 -2.97 -8.43
C PRO A 72 -13.96 -2.98 -7.00
N ILE A 73 -12.77 -2.41 -6.79
CA ILE A 73 -12.24 -2.12 -5.46
C ILE A 73 -13.10 -0.99 -4.88
N GLY A 74 -14.25 -1.38 -4.33
CA GLY A 74 -15.34 -0.49 -3.95
C GLY A 74 -14.94 0.45 -2.83
N LYS A 75 -15.08 1.75 -3.12
CA LYS A 75 -15.08 2.90 -2.20
C LYS A 75 -13.81 3.10 -1.37
N LEU A 76 -13.18 4.26 -1.59
CA LEU A 76 -12.30 4.87 -0.61
C LEU A 76 -13.04 4.85 0.75
N PRO A 77 -12.54 4.18 1.81
CA PRO A 77 -13.16 4.30 3.12
C PRO A 77 -13.07 5.76 3.55
N SER A 78 -14.21 6.35 3.92
CA SER A 78 -14.29 7.72 4.42
C SER A 78 -13.21 7.93 5.48
N MET A 79 -12.37 8.94 5.29
CA MET A 79 -11.44 9.41 6.34
C MET A 79 -12.27 9.69 7.61
N PRO A 80 -11.91 9.14 8.78
CA PRO A 80 -12.49 9.63 10.02
C PRO A 80 -12.07 11.09 10.21
N ALA A 81 -13.04 11.91 10.63
CA ALA A 81 -12.85 13.32 11.00
C ALA A 81 -11.92 13.47 12.21
#